data_AF-A0A2D4FSN4-F1
#
_entry.id   AF-A0A2D4FSN4-F1
#
_cell.length_a   1.000
_cell.length_b   1.000
_cell.length_c   1.000
_cell.angle_alpha   90.00
_cell.angle_beta   90.00
_cell.angle_gamma   90.00
#
_symmetry.space_group_name_H-M   'P 1'
#
loop_
_entity.id
_entity.type
_entity.pdbx_description
1 polymer ?
#
loop_
_entity_poly.entity_id
_entity_poly.type
_entity_poly.pdbx_seq_one_letter_code
_entity_poly.pdbx_strand_id
1 'polypeptide(L)'
;EVFQAAANALATLVKQNAHSREILLAKGIHMNVLEIMRKHSDSPEIAESACRLLNRAFEGSFLQLDIMIAAASGCMKAMKKHKSLPLVQLEALKVILHCMVPGVLKNQHHVASEDTNQKTMLTLMKSQFLLEGGHSLIL
;
A
#
# COMPACT_ATOMS: atom_id res chain seq x y z
N GLU A 1 -19.01 -4.76 -8.10
CA GLU A 1 -19.74 -5.42 -6.98
C GLU A 1 -18.97 -6.58 -6.34
N VAL A 2 -18.70 -7.70 -7.05
CA VAL A 2 -18.03 -8.87 -6.45
C VAL A 2 -16.67 -8.54 -5.82
N PHE A 3 -15.81 -7.80 -6.54
CA PHE A 3 -14.51 -7.41 -5.98
C PHE A 3 -14.65 -6.55 -4.72
N GLN A 4 -15.54 -5.57 -4.71
CA GLN A 4 -15.71 -4.67 -3.57
C GLN A 4 -16.19 -5.44 -2.32
N ALA A 5 -17.16 -6.34 -2.49
CA ALA A 5 -17.61 -7.19 -1.39
C ALA A 5 -16.48 -8.09 -0.86
N ALA A 6 -15.74 -8.75 -1.76
CA ALA A 6 -14.61 -9.59 -1.39
C ALA A 6 -13.49 -8.79 -0.70
N ALA A 7 -13.15 -7.61 -1.24
CA ALA A 7 -12.12 -6.73 -0.69
C ALA A 7 -12.50 -6.25 0.72
N ASN A 8 -13.76 -5.87 0.94
CA ASN A 8 -14.25 -5.46 2.26
C ASN A 8 -14.25 -6.62 3.27
N ALA A 9 -14.64 -7.83 2.86
CA ALA A 9 -14.59 -9.01 3.70
C ALA A 9 -13.15 -9.35 4.10
N LEU A 10 -12.23 -9.37 3.12
CA LEU A 10 -10.80 -9.61 3.36
C LEU A 10 -10.18 -8.51 4.23
N ALA A 11 -10.53 -7.24 4.00
CA ALA A 11 -10.04 -6.13 4.82
C ALA A 11 -10.47 -6.27 6.28
N THR A 12 -11.70 -6.74 6.53
CA THR A 12 -12.19 -7.05 7.88
C THR A 12 -11.42 -8.21 8.51
N LEU A 13 -11.20 -9.29 7.75
CA LEU A 13 -10.45 -10.46 8.20
C LEU A 13 -9.01 -10.11 8.61
N VAL A 14 -8.26 -9.42 7.74
CA VAL A 14 -6.84 -9.10 8.00
C VAL A 14 -6.64 -8.00 9.05
N LYS A 15 -7.66 -7.17 9.27
CA LYS A 15 -7.68 -6.21 10.38
C LYS A 15 -7.74 -6.91 11.73
N GLN A 16 -8.50 -8.00 11.83
CA GLN A 16 -8.72 -8.73 13.09
C GLN A 16 -7.65 -9.80 13.36
N ASN A 17 -6.95 -10.26 12.33
CA ASN A 17 -6.05 -11.41 12.45
C ASN A 17 -4.71 -11.16 11.73
N ALA A 18 -3.65 -10.94 12.52
CA ALA A 18 -2.29 -10.74 12.02
C ALA A 18 -1.75 -11.96 11.25
N HIS A 19 -2.07 -13.18 11.69
CA HIS A 19 -1.65 -14.40 11.01
C HIS A 19 -2.33 -14.53 9.63
N SER A 20 -3.61 -14.16 9.51
CA SER A 20 -4.30 -14.12 8.21
C SER A 20 -3.67 -13.09 7.27
N ARG A 21 -3.21 -11.95 7.79
CA ARG A 21 -2.49 -10.94 7.02
C ARG A 21 -1.18 -11.47 6.47
N GLU A 22 -0.37 -12.11 7.30
CA GLU A 22 0.89 -12.76 6.89
C GLU A 22 0.66 -13.80 5.79
N ILE A 23 -0.32 -14.69 5.97
CA ILE A 23 -0.66 -15.71 4.97
C ILE A 23 -1.07 -15.07 3.64
N LEU A 24 -1.97 -14.08 3.66
CA LEU A 24 -2.46 -13.47 2.43
C LEU A 24 -1.37 -12.66 1.71
N LEU A 25 -0.49 -11.99 2.45
CA LEU A 25 0.68 -11.34 1.87
C LEU A 25 1.63 -12.34 1.22
N ALA A 26 1.94 -13.44 1.90
CA ALA A 26 2.78 -14.52 1.36
C ALA A 26 2.16 -15.19 0.13
N LYS A 27 0.81 -15.21 0.04
CA LYS A 27 0.06 -15.67 -1.13
C LYS A 27 -0.12 -14.61 -2.21
N GLY A 28 0.46 -13.43 -2.07
CA GLY A 28 0.48 -12.42 -3.13
C GLY A 28 -0.80 -11.60 -3.25
N ILE A 29 -1.58 -11.43 -2.18
CA ILE A 29 -2.83 -10.64 -2.23
C ILE A 29 -2.61 -9.22 -2.78
N HIS A 30 -1.47 -8.61 -2.47
CA HIS A 30 -1.12 -7.27 -2.93
C HIS A 30 -1.00 -7.21 -4.46
N MET A 31 -0.42 -8.24 -5.11
CA MET A 31 -0.32 -8.30 -6.57
C MET A 31 -1.70 -8.38 -7.23
N ASN A 32 -2.57 -9.26 -6.71
CA ASN A 32 -3.92 -9.42 -7.23
C ASN A 32 -4.73 -8.12 -7.11
N VAL A 33 -4.63 -7.44 -5.97
CA VAL A 33 -5.32 -6.17 -5.74
C VAL A 33 -4.80 -5.07 -6.67
N LEU A 34 -3.48 -4.96 -6.84
CA LEU A 34 -2.89 -3.99 -7.78
C LEU A 34 -3.27 -4.29 -9.23
N GLU A 35 -3.34 -5.57 -9.62
CA GLU A 35 -3.77 -5.97 -10.96
C GLU A 35 -5.23 -5.59 -11.22
N ILE A 36 -6.14 -5.88 -10.27
CA ILE A 36 -7.56 -5.54 -10.38
C ILE A 36 -7.74 -4.02 -10.44
N MET A 37 -7.05 -3.29 -9.56
CA MET A 37 -7.08 -1.82 -9.56
C MET A 37 -6.56 -1.23 -10.88
N ARG A 38 -5.56 -1.87 -11.52
CA ARG A 38 -5.07 -1.48 -12.85
C ARG A 38 -6.09 -1.80 -13.95
N LYS A 39 -6.68 -3.00 -13.94
CA LYS A 39 -7.67 -3.45 -14.96
C LYS A 39 -8.94 -2.61 -14.94
N HIS A 40 -9.35 -2.14 -13.77
CA HIS A 40 -10.56 -1.35 -13.58
C HIS A 40 -10.26 0.05 -13.07
N SER A 41 -9.25 0.69 -13.67
CA SER A 41 -8.74 2.00 -13.23
C SER A 41 -9.79 3.12 -13.29
N ASP A 42 -10.82 2.98 -14.14
CA ASP A 42 -11.92 3.93 -14.24
C ASP A 42 -12.96 3.82 -13.11
N SER A 43 -12.96 2.76 -12.30
CA SER A 43 -13.90 2.61 -11.18
C SER A 43 -13.32 3.15 -9.88
N PRO A 44 -13.89 4.23 -9.32
CA PRO A 44 -13.44 4.76 -8.04
C PRO A 44 -13.75 3.83 -6.87
N GLU A 45 -14.84 3.05 -6.94
CA GLU A 45 -15.21 2.08 -5.90
C GLU A 45 -14.17 0.96 -5.80
N ILE A 46 -13.65 0.51 -6.95
CA ILE A 46 -12.57 -0.47 -7.00
C ILE A 46 -11.28 0.15 -6.47
N ALA A 47 -10.94 1.37 -6.87
CA ALA A 47 -9.74 2.06 -6.38
C ALA A 47 -9.77 2.23 -4.85
N GLU A 48 -10.89 2.70 -4.29
CA GLU A 48 -11.07 2.88 -2.85
C GLU A 48 -10.95 1.54 -2.10
N SER A 49 -11.69 0.53 -2.54
CA SER A 49 -11.74 -0.78 -1.87
C SER A 49 -10.40 -1.52 -1.96
N ALA A 50 -9.70 -1.38 -3.09
CA ALA A 50 -8.35 -1.90 -3.29
C ALA A 50 -7.34 -1.23 -2.34
N CYS A 51 -7.32 0.10 -2.30
CA CYS A 51 -6.42 0.84 -1.40
C CYS A 51 -6.70 0.52 0.07
N ARG A 52 -7.99 0.41 0.45
CA ARG A 52 -8.40 0.00 1.79
C ARG A 52 -7.89 -1.39 2.16
N LEU A 53 -8.01 -2.36 1.27
CA LEU A 53 -7.50 -3.71 1.51
C LEU A 53 -5.98 -3.72 1.61
N LEU A 54 -5.26 -3.03 0.73
CA LEU A 54 -3.79 -2.90 0.80
C LEU A 54 -3.34 -2.28 2.13
N ASN A 55 -3.99 -1.20 2.55
CA ASN A 55 -3.73 -0.53 3.82
C ASN A 55 -3.81 -1.52 4.99
N ARG A 56 -4.92 -2.27 5.07
CA ARG A 56 -5.10 -3.30 6.11
C ARG A 56 -4.14 -4.47 5.99
N ALA A 57 -3.78 -4.85 4.76
CA ALA A 57 -2.84 -5.94 4.51
C ALA A 57 -1.40 -5.55 4.89
N PHE A 58 -1.04 -4.26 4.87
CA PHE A 58 0.32 -3.80 5.16
C PHE A 58 0.54 -3.41 6.62
N GLU A 59 -0.55 -3.26 7.40
CA GLU A 59 -0.50 -2.89 8.80
C GLU A 59 0.45 -3.81 9.61
N GLY A 60 1.52 -3.25 10.18
CA GLY A 60 2.51 -3.99 10.96
C GLY A 60 3.33 -5.03 10.19
N SER A 61 3.37 -4.97 8.86
CA SER A 61 4.10 -5.92 8.01
C SER A 61 5.40 -5.31 7.50
N PHE A 62 6.46 -6.12 7.38
CA PHE A 62 7.67 -5.74 6.64
C PHE A 62 7.49 -6.09 5.16
N LEU A 63 7.58 -5.08 4.29
CA LEU A 63 7.38 -5.24 2.85
C LEU A 63 8.72 -5.14 2.14
N GLN A 64 8.91 -6.00 1.12
CA GLN A 64 10.04 -5.89 0.22
C GLN A 64 9.93 -4.60 -0.62
N LEU A 65 11.08 -4.05 -1.04
CA LEU A 65 11.16 -2.77 -1.74
C LEU A 65 10.35 -2.74 -3.04
N ASP A 66 10.38 -3.81 -3.80
CA ASP A 66 9.60 -3.98 -5.03
C ASP A 66 8.09 -3.91 -4.77
N ILE A 67 7.61 -4.57 -3.70
CA ILE A 67 6.20 -4.51 -3.27
C ILE A 67 5.81 -3.08 -2.90
N MET A 68 6.66 -2.40 -2.13
CA MET A 68 6.40 -1.02 -1.72
C MET A 68 6.35 -0.07 -2.92
N ILE A 69 7.28 -0.18 -3.87
CA ILE A 69 7.29 0.65 -5.09
C ILE A 69 6.04 0.38 -5.93
N ALA A 70 5.71 -0.90 -6.15
CA ALA A 70 4.54 -1.28 -6.93
C ALA A 70 3.24 -0.77 -6.29
N ALA A 71 3.11 -0.90 -4.97
CA ALA A 71 1.95 -0.45 -4.24
C ALA A 71 1.83 1.09 -4.23
N ALA A 72 2.92 1.80 -3.96
CA ALA A 72 2.94 3.26 -3.98
C ALA A 72 2.62 3.81 -5.38
N SER A 73 3.22 3.24 -6.43
CA SER A 73 2.93 3.64 -7.82
C SER A 73 1.49 3.34 -8.22
N GLY A 74 0.95 2.18 -7.83
CA GLY A 74 -0.46 1.85 -8.04
C GLY A 74 -1.39 2.86 -7.36
N CYS A 75 -1.13 3.18 -6.09
CA CYS A 75 -1.90 4.15 -5.31
C CYS A 75 -1.81 5.56 -5.92
N MET A 76 -0.64 6.00 -6.37
CA MET A 76 -0.48 7.30 -7.02
C MET A 76 -1.25 7.38 -8.34
N LYS A 77 -1.28 6.31 -9.14
CA LYS A 77 -2.10 6.26 -10.36
C LYS A 77 -3.59 6.37 -10.04
N ALA A 78 -4.06 5.66 -9.01
CA ALA A 78 -5.44 5.77 -8.54
C ALA A 78 -5.78 7.19 -8.06
N MET A 79 -4.90 7.80 -7.26
CA MET A 79 -5.06 9.17 -6.77
C MET A 79 -5.12 10.20 -7.90
N LYS A 80 -4.26 10.06 -8.93
CA LYS A 80 -4.27 10.95 -10.11
C LYS A 80 -5.56 10.84 -10.90
N LYS A 81 -6.04 9.61 -11.13
CA LYS A 81 -7.25 9.34 -11.89
C LYS A 81 -8.50 9.85 -11.16
N HIS A 82 -8.53 9.71 -9.84
CA HIS A 82 -9.68 10.01 -8.98
C HIS A 82 -9.39 11.20 -8.04
N LYS A 83 -8.78 12.27 -8.57
CA LYS A 83 -8.25 13.40 -7.79
C LYS A 83 -9.29 14.06 -6.88
N SER A 84 -10.54 14.15 -7.33
CA SER A 84 -11.63 14.82 -6.60
C SER A 84 -12.33 13.92 -5.57
N LEU A 85 -11.95 12.65 -5.42
CA LEU A 85 -12.64 11.69 -4.56
C LEU A 85 -11.88 11.47 -3.24
N PRO A 86 -12.34 12.05 -2.11
CA PRO A 86 -11.56 12.06 -0.87
C PRO A 86 -11.28 10.68 -0.30
N LEU A 87 -12.19 9.73 -0.48
CA LEU A 87 -12.02 8.35 0.02
C LEU A 87 -10.89 7.61 -0.69
N VAL A 88 -10.77 7.79 -2.02
CA VAL A 88 -9.67 7.22 -2.80
C VAL A 88 -8.34 7.86 -2.36
N GLN A 89 -8.30 9.19 -2.19
CA GLN A 89 -7.11 9.89 -1.71
C GLN A 89 -6.68 9.39 -0.33
N LEU A 90 -7.61 9.31 0.61
CA LEU A 90 -7.34 8.94 1.99
C LEU A 90 -6.80 7.50 2.10
N GLU A 91 -7.46 6.53 1.47
CA GLU A 91 -7.01 5.14 1.56
C GLU A 91 -5.69 4.93 0.82
N ALA A 92 -5.49 5.56 -0.34
CA ALA A 92 -4.22 5.50 -1.07
C ALA A 92 -3.05 6.11 -0.27
N LEU A 93 -3.26 7.25 0.40
CA LEU A 93 -2.25 7.88 1.24
C LEU A 93 -1.85 7.01 2.43
N LYS A 94 -2.79 6.29 3.05
CA LYS A 94 -2.47 5.34 4.13
C LYS A 94 -1.57 4.20 3.64
N VAL A 95 -1.81 3.68 2.43
CA VAL A 95 -0.93 2.68 1.81
C VAL A 95 0.48 3.25 1.59
N ILE A 96 0.55 4.46 1.02
CA ILE A 96 1.83 5.13 0.75
C ILE A 96 2.59 5.39 2.06
N LEU A 97 1.90 5.74 3.15
CA LEU A 97 2.50 5.91 4.47
C LEU A 97 3.14 4.60 4.97
N HIS A 98 2.48 3.46 4.81
CA HIS A 98 3.08 2.15 5.13
C HIS A 98 4.34 1.86 4.32
N CYS A 99 4.41 2.33 3.07
CA CYS A 99 5.58 2.16 2.21
C CYS A 99 6.72 3.16 2.53
N MET A 100 6.41 4.31 3.13
CA MET A 100 7.38 5.35 3.51
C MET A 100 7.86 5.24 4.96
N VAL A 101 7.12 4.55 5.81
CA VAL A 101 7.51 4.29 7.20
C VAL A 101 7.57 2.77 7.37
N PRO A 102 8.58 2.10 6.76
CA PRO A 102 8.81 0.68 7.05
C PRO A 102 8.98 0.55 8.56
N GLY A 103 8.12 -0.27 9.18
CA GLY A 103 7.85 -0.23 10.62
C GLY A 103 9.12 -0.10 11.46
N VAL A 104 9.30 1.06 12.09
CA VAL A 104 10.33 1.31 13.13
C VAL A 104 9.99 0.57 14.45
N LEU A 105 9.00 -0.33 14.44
CA LEU A 105 8.45 -0.94 15.64
C LEU A 105 8.60 -2.46 15.61
N LYS A 106 9.82 -2.93 15.90
CA LYS A 106 10.11 -3.74 17.09
C LYS A 106 11.61 -4.02 17.18
N ASN A 107 12.21 -3.46 18.24
CA ASN A 107 13.50 -3.89 18.77
C ASN A 107 13.49 -5.42 18.95
N GLN A 108 14.43 -6.11 18.30
CA GLN A 108 15.22 -7.18 18.90
C GLN A 108 16.43 -7.46 18.00
N HIS A 109 17.59 -6.99 18.47
CA HIS A 109 18.95 -7.42 18.12
C HIS A 109 19.27 -7.67 16.63
N HIS A 110 20.13 -6.79 16.09
CA HIS A 110 21.34 -7.08 15.31
C HIS A 110 21.52 -6.17 14.06
N VAL A 111 22.73 -5.58 13.98
CA VAL A 111 23.43 -5.01 12.82
C VAL A 111 23.06 -3.60 12.29
N ALA A 112 24.00 -2.67 12.48
CA ALA A 112 24.13 -1.36 11.79
C ALA A 112 24.12 -1.40 10.24
N SER A 113 24.07 -2.59 9.64
CA SER A 113 23.91 -2.82 8.19
C SER A 113 22.46 -2.69 7.73
N GLU A 114 21.48 -3.02 8.59
CA GLU A 114 20.06 -2.91 8.24
C GLU A 114 19.61 -1.45 8.17
N ASP A 115 20.14 -0.59 9.04
CA ASP A 115 19.88 0.86 9.03
C ASP A 115 20.29 1.52 7.71
N THR A 116 21.43 1.10 7.13
CA THR A 116 21.92 1.65 5.86
C THR A 116 21.03 1.20 4.69
N ASN A 117 20.60 -0.07 4.70
CA ASN A 117 19.70 -0.61 3.68
C ASN A 117 18.30 0.02 3.78
N GLN A 118 17.74 0.15 4.98
CA GLN A 118 16.45 0.78 5.23
C GLN A 118 16.47 2.27 4.87
N LYS A 119 17.56 2.98 5.17
CA LYS A 119 17.76 4.38 4.75
C LYS A 119 17.83 4.53 3.23
N THR A 120 18.52 3.61 2.55
CA THR A 120 18.58 3.56 1.08
C THR A 120 17.19 3.28 0.51
N MET A 121 16.47 2.31 1.08
CA MET A 121 15.10 1.94 0.71
C MET A 121 14.13 3.13 0.83
N LEU A 122 14.20 3.84 1.96
CA LEU A 122 13.41 5.05 2.21
C LEU A 122 13.74 6.16 1.22
N THR A 123 15.02 6.33 0.89
CA THR A 123 15.47 7.34 -0.07
C THR A 123 14.91 7.08 -1.46
N LEU A 124 14.93 5.82 -1.90
CA LEU A 124 14.34 5.37 -3.17
C LEU A 124 12.82 5.54 -3.18
N MET A 125 12.13 5.21 -2.10
CA MET A 125 10.68 5.40 -2.00
C MET A 125 10.29 6.88 -2.05
N LYS A 126 11.04 7.76 -1.36
CA LYS A 126 10.83 9.21 -1.40
C LYS A 126 11.09 9.79 -2.78
N SER A 127 12.21 9.40 -3.43
CA SER A 127 12.51 9.88 -4.78
C SER A 127 11.46 9.43 -5.78
N GLN A 128 11.00 8.18 -5.70
CA GLN A 128 9.92 7.66 -6.55
C GLN A 128 8.61 8.43 -6.35
N PHE A 129 8.22 8.68 -5.10
CA PHE A 129 7.01 9.45 -4.80
C PHE A 129 7.07 10.90 -5.33
N LEU A 130 8.24 11.55 -5.20
CA LEU A 130 8.47 12.89 -5.74
C LEU A 130 8.43 12.90 -7.28
N LEU A 131 9.09 11.92 -7.91
CA LEU A 131 9.12 11.76 -9.38
C LEU A 131 7.72 11.55 -9.96
N GLU A 132 6.88 10.79 -9.27
CA GLU A 132 5.50 10.60 -9.65
C GLU A 132 4.59 11.79 -9.31
N GLY A 133 5.11 12.90 -8.78
CA GLY A 133 4.34 14.11 -8.54
C GLY A 133 3.38 14.00 -7.37
N GLY A 134 3.63 13.10 -6.41
CA GLY A 134 2.74 12.87 -5.27
C GLY A 134 2.46 14.13 -4.44
N HIS A 135 3.40 15.08 -4.40
CA HIS A 135 3.25 16.38 -3.74
C HIS A 135 2.11 17.24 -4.33
N SER A 136 1.75 17.05 -5.60
CA SER A 136 0.67 17.80 -6.27
C SER A 136 -0.74 17.23 -6.05
N LEU A 137 -0.83 16.09 -5.37
CA LEU A 137 -2.09 15.38 -5.08
C LEU A 137 -2.62 15.66 -3.67
N ILE A 138 -1.83 16.32 -2.82
CA ILE A 138 -2.14 16.63 -1.42
C ILE A 138 -2.46 18.13 -1.23
N LEU A 139 -2.38 18.93 -2.31
CA LEU A 139 -2.71 20.36 -2.39
C LEU A 139 -3.94 20.57 -3.28
#